data_AF-A0A8T1X0J8-F1
#
_entry.id   AF-A0A8T1X0J8-F1
#
_cell.length_a   1.000
_cell.length_b   1.000
_cell.length_c   1.000
_cell.angle_alpha   90.00
_cell.angle_beta   90.00
_cell.angle_gamma   90.00
#
_symmetry.space_group_name_H-M   'P 1'
#
loop_
_entity.id
_entity.type
_entity.pdbx_description
1 polymer ?
#
loop_
_entity_poly.entity_id
_entity_poly.type
_entity_poly.pdbx_seq_one_letter_code
_entity_poly.pdbx_strand_id
1 'polypeptide(L)'
;MSDVISHVRCVVVGRRDDQELTEVLGFLRGFSALYGSGLALDSDVRSNAAEVDELATQERSRAQEQVNERQEEAAGELFARLSVDCNGLRKELIVFGKTALMQWMRQQLLESRYAATAPVATETLEPPLRIFVSGDRAQVGKSTVCLGLVGALLRSGYSAEEIAYIKPATQCEKPQLVAKFCRQQGITVCDVGPILFYKGFTREFLKGETYTSAQLLAKAKEKVDEVGRGKKVVVIDGVGYPAVGSICGVSNAHVAKAVQAPVVLVGKKGVGDAVDSFNLNATFFESHGVKVLGGIFNRLPSDGFYSLEHCRENLTAYFDKFQPEKHVYGFLPELSDGEHSALIAAEKGNDEGENAPEPGVFLTAGENELATKIVDAFVHSINLTNLLADAKANQTSSTKETKNEPVTSNGAAKSDVASAKPKTKAKKARNFVIPTTFETVAI
;
A
#
# COMPACT_ATOMS: atom_id res chain seq x y z
N MET A 1 15.42 19.18 0.45
CA MET A 1 16.17 18.33 -0.49
C MET A 1 16.45 17.05 0.25
N SER A 2 15.75 15.97 -0.07
CA SER A 2 16.06 14.64 0.46
C SER A 2 17.40 14.19 -0.14
N ASP A 3 18.35 13.78 0.71
CA ASP A 3 19.65 13.29 0.28
C ASP A 3 19.44 11.95 -0.45
N VAL A 4 19.66 11.92 -1.77
CA VAL A 4 19.53 10.70 -2.57
C VAL A 4 20.80 9.86 -2.38
N ILE A 5 20.66 8.72 -1.70
CA ILE A 5 21.75 7.77 -1.47
C ILE A 5 21.93 6.89 -2.72
N SER A 6 23.11 6.92 -3.33
CA SER A 6 23.44 6.13 -4.53
C SER A 6 24.17 4.83 -4.21
N HIS A 7 25.01 4.82 -3.19
CA HIS A 7 25.78 3.64 -2.78
C HIS A 7 25.97 3.62 -1.27
N VAL A 8 25.88 2.44 -0.67
CA VAL A 8 26.19 2.22 0.75
C VAL A 8 27.15 1.06 0.89
N ARG A 9 28.26 1.32 1.59
CA ARG A 9 29.12 0.27 2.12
C ARG A 9 28.85 0.12 3.61
N CYS A 10 28.40 -1.07 4.02
CA CYS A 10 28.19 -1.42 5.42
C CYS A 10 29.23 -2.43 5.87
N VAL A 11 29.97 -2.09 6.92
CA VAL A 11 30.86 -3.03 7.61
C VAL A 11 30.32 -3.25 9.01
N VAL A 12 29.83 -4.46 9.27
CA VAL A 12 29.30 -4.83 10.60
C VAL A 12 30.43 -5.38 11.45
N VAL A 13 30.62 -4.78 12.63
CA VAL A 13 31.58 -5.23 13.63
C VAL A 13 30.83 -5.90 14.77
N GLY A 14 31.25 -7.09 15.14
CA GLY A 14 30.68 -7.80 16.29
C GLY A 14 31.60 -8.89 16.80
N ARG A 15 31.24 -9.47 17.94
CA ARG A 15 32.02 -10.54 18.56
C ARG A 15 31.77 -11.88 17.85
N ARG A 16 32.79 -12.72 17.78
CA ARG A 16 32.66 -14.12 17.34
C ARG A 16 31.62 -14.84 18.20
N ASP A 17 30.83 -15.68 17.55
CA ASP A 17 29.75 -16.47 18.15
C ASP A 17 28.64 -15.63 18.84
N ASP A 18 28.52 -14.35 18.47
CA ASP A 18 27.41 -13.51 18.89
C ASP A 18 26.15 -13.82 18.06
N GLN A 19 25.06 -14.13 18.77
CA GLN A 19 23.76 -14.39 18.16
C GLN A 19 23.23 -13.16 17.43
N GLU A 20 23.42 -11.95 17.98
CA GLU A 20 22.94 -10.72 17.33
C GLU A 20 23.69 -10.47 16.03
N LEU A 21 25.00 -10.69 16.01
CA LEU A 21 25.81 -10.58 14.79
C LEU A 21 25.31 -11.56 13.72
N THR A 22 25.02 -12.80 14.11
CA THR A 22 24.50 -13.82 13.18
C THR A 22 23.17 -13.40 12.58
N GLU A 23 22.26 -12.90 13.40
CA GLU A 23 20.95 -12.41 12.96
C GLU A 23 21.06 -11.18 12.05
N VAL A 24 21.94 -10.23 12.37
CA VAL A 24 22.21 -9.05 11.55
C VAL A 24 22.79 -9.44 10.20
N LEU A 25 23.78 -10.33 10.16
CA LEU A 25 24.37 -10.78 8.90
C LEU A 25 23.37 -11.55 8.05
N GLY A 26 22.50 -12.37 8.66
CA GLY A 26 21.40 -13.03 7.97
C GLY A 26 20.41 -12.04 7.36
N PHE A 27 19.98 -11.04 8.14
CA PHE A 27 19.13 -9.95 7.67
C PHE A 27 19.78 -9.20 6.51
N LEU A 28 21.03 -8.75 6.66
CA LEU A 28 21.72 -7.95 5.66
C LEU A 28 21.98 -8.73 4.36
N ARG A 29 22.31 -10.03 4.43
CA ARG A 29 22.44 -10.87 3.23
C ARG A 29 21.12 -10.94 2.45
N GLY A 30 20.00 -11.19 3.14
CA GLY A 30 18.68 -11.13 2.52
C GLY A 30 18.36 -9.74 1.97
N PHE A 31 18.78 -8.70 2.68
CA PHE A 31 18.59 -7.31 2.28
C PHE A 31 19.42 -6.93 1.04
N SER A 32 20.66 -7.41 0.93
CA SER A 32 21.52 -7.20 -0.24
C SER A 32 21.00 -7.92 -1.48
N ALA A 33 20.41 -9.12 -1.33
CA ALA A 33 19.71 -9.79 -2.43
C ALA A 33 18.54 -8.95 -2.96
N LEU A 34 17.82 -8.24 -2.08
CA LEU A 34 16.74 -7.32 -2.46
C LEU A 34 17.28 -5.99 -3.03
N TYR A 35 18.38 -5.47 -2.49
CA TYR A 35 18.92 -4.13 -2.79
C TYR A 35 19.90 -4.09 -3.97
N GLY A 36 20.47 -5.23 -4.37
CA GLY A 36 21.41 -5.35 -5.49
C GLY A 36 22.73 -4.59 -5.29
N SER A 37 23.35 -4.15 -6.39
CA SER A 37 24.71 -3.58 -6.43
C SER A 37 24.91 -2.25 -5.69
N GLY A 38 23.82 -1.61 -5.23
CA GLY A 38 23.89 -0.37 -4.45
C GLY A 38 24.30 -0.55 -2.99
N LEU A 39 24.39 -1.80 -2.50
CA LEU A 39 24.77 -2.12 -1.12
C LEU A 39 25.92 -3.13 -1.10
N ALA A 40 27.08 -2.68 -0.65
CA ALA A 40 28.23 -3.52 -0.37
C ALA A 40 28.23 -3.89 1.12
N LEU A 41 28.29 -5.18 1.43
CA LEU A 41 28.28 -5.71 2.80
C LEU A 41 29.60 -6.39 3.13
N ASP A 42 30.14 -6.07 4.29
CA ASP A 42 31.32 -6.69 4.86
C ASP A 42 31.12 -6.91 6.36
N SER A 43 31.92 -7.80 6.96
CA SER A 43 31.86 -8.10 8.39
C SER A 43 33.25 -8.20 8.98
N ASP A 44 33.45 -7.57 10.13
CA ASP A 44 34.70 -7.56 10.88
C ASP A 44 34.46 -8.21 12.25
N VAL A 45 34.79 -9.50 12.34
CA VAL A 45 34.49 -10.34 13.50
C VAL A 45 35.66 -10.32 14.49
N ARG A 46 35.40 -9.86 15.70
CA ARG A 46 36.39 -9.72 16.78
C ARG A 46 36.35 -10.88 17.76
N SER A 47 37.47 -11.15 18.42
CA SER A 47 37.62 -12.34 19.26
C SER A 47 36.96 -12.18 20.63
N ASN A 48 36.83 -10.95 21.12
CA ASN A 48 36.25 -10.64 22.44
C ASN A 48 35.58 -9.25 22.44
N ALA A 49 34.84 -8.96 23.52
CA ALA A 49 34.11 -7.70 23.70
C ALA A 49 35.03 -6.46 23.75
N ALA A 50 36.20 -6.58 24.39
CA ALA A 50 37.14 -5.47 24.51
C ALA A 50 37.67 -5.00 23.15
N GLU A 51 37.95 -5.92 22.23
CA GLU A 51 38.33 -5.60 20.84
C GLU A 51 37.23 -4.88 20.07
N VAL A 52 35.96 -5.25 20.30
CA VAL A 52 34.80 -4.54 19.70
C VAL A 52 34.71 -3.13 20.28
N ASP A 53 34.87 -2.98 21.59
CA ASP A 53 34.76 -1.71 22.31
C ASP A 53 35.89 -0.72 21.93
N GLU A 54 37.10 -1.23 21.78
CA GLU A 54 38.25 -0.46 21.33
C GLU A 54 38.03 0.05 19.90
N LEU A 55 37.59 -0.82 18.99
CA LEU A 55 37.31 -0.43 17.61
C LEU A 55 36.12 0.54 17.52
N ALA A 56 35.07 0.33 18.32
CA ALA A 56 33.94 1.26 18.42
C ALA A 56 34.42 2.67 18.80
N THR A 57 35.34 2.78 19.76
CA THR A 57 35.90 4.05 20.21
C THR A 57 36.74 4.72 19.12
N GLN A 58 37.58 3.94 18.43
CA GLN A 58 38.39 4.43 17.31
C GLN A 58 37.52 4.93 16.16
N GLU A 59 36.51 4.16 15.76
CA GLU A 59 35.66 4.48 14.61
C GLU A 59 34.67 5.61 14.94
N ARG A 60 34.25 5.76 16.20
CA ARG A 60 33.49 6.94 16.65
C ARG A 60 34.25 8.24 16.44
N SER A 61 35.57 8.24 16.61
CA SER A 61 36.40 9.43 16.34
C SER A 61 36.56 9.75 14.85
N ARG A 62 36.31 8.76 13.98
CA ARG A 62 36.43 8.87 12.51
C ARG A 62 35.09 9.15 11.83
N ALA A 63 33.99 8.73 12.44
CA ALA A 63 32.64 8.96 11.94
C ALA A 63 32.31 10.46 11.96
N GLN A 64 31.68 10.93 10.89
CA GLN A 64 31.19 12.30 10.80
C GLN A 64 29.89 12.48 11.58
N GLU A 65 29.10 11.41 11.70
CA GLU A 65 27.81 11.42 12.37
C GLU A 65 27.53 10.08 13.07
N GLN A 66 26.94 10.18 14.26
CA GLN A 66 26.53 9.04 15.07
C GLN A 66 24.99 8.96 15.04
N VAL A 67 24.45 7.84 14.55
CA VAL A 67 23.00 7.69 14.32
C VAL A 67 22.21 7.50 15.62
N ASN A 68 22.81 6.82 16.60
CA ASN A 68 22.19 6.56 17.90
C ASN A 68 23.24 6.49 19.01
N GLU A 69 22.82 6.73 20.25
CA GLU A 69 23.68 6.55 21.43
C GLU A 69 24.03 5.07 21.64
N ARG A 70 25.24 4.85 22.16
CA ARG A 70 25.75 3.54 22.54
C ARG A 70 25.22 3.20 23.94
N GLN A 71 24.84 1.95 24.18
CA GLN A 71 24.37 1.54 25.51
C GLN A 71 25.54 1.48 26.51
N GLU A 72 25.48 2.27 27.59
CA GLU A 72 26.58 2.39 28.56
C GLU A 72 26.95 1.07 29.26
N GLU A 73 26.00 0.14 29.40
CA GLU A 73 26.18 -1.15 30.07
C GLU A 73 26.51 -2.32 29.11
N ALA A 74 26.53 -2.08 27.79
CA ALA A 74 26.69 -3.13 26.78
C ALA A 74 28.15 -3.29 26.32
N ALA A 75 28.92 -4.05 27.10
CA ALA A 75 30.28 -4.44 26.72
C ALA A 75 30.26 -5.34 25.46
N GLY A 76 30.99 -4.95 24.43
CA GLY A 76 31.04 -5.63 23.14
C GLY A 76 29.80 -5.44 22.27
N GLU A 77 29.01 -4.37 22.48
CA GLU A 77 27.86 -4.04 21.64
C GLU A 77 28.26 -3.98 20.16
N LEU A 78 27.56 -4.76 19.33
CA LEU A 78 27.73 -4.76 17.89
C LEU A 78 27.52 -3.35 17.34
N PHE A 79 28.28 -2.98 16.31
CA PHE A 79 28.05 -1.72 15.61
C PHE A 79 28.31 -1.88 14.11
N ALA A 80 27.83 -0.93 13.32
CA ALA A 80 28.12 -0.88 11.90
C ALA A 80 28.72 0.47 11.51
N ARG A 81 29.64 0.41 10.56
CA ARG A 81 30.17 1.55 9.85
C ARG A 81 29.49 1.65 8.51
N LEU A 82 28.97 2.82 8.21
CA LEU A 82 28.25 3.07 6.97
C LEU A 82 28.96 4.17 6.20
N SER A 83 29.49 3.84 5.04
CA SER A 83 29.92 4.83 4.05
C SER A 83 28.78 5.03 3.07
N VAL A 84 28.22 6.24 3.04
CA VAL A 84 27.01 6.56 2.29
C VAL A 84 27.33 7.64 1.27
N ASP A 85 27.16 7.34 -0.01
CA ASP A 85 27.29 8.32 -1.08
C ASP A 85 25.94 9.00 -1.33
N CYS A 86 25.84 10.30 -1.00
CA CYS A 86 24.66 11.13 -1.19
C CYS A 86 24.98 12.30 -2.11
N ASN A 87 24.29 12.44 -3.25
CA ASN A 87 24.47 13.57 -4.18
C ASN A 87 25.94 13.84 -4.59
N GLY A 88 26.76 12.80 -4.69
CA GLY A 88 28.20 12.91 -5.01
C GLY A 88 29.12 13.25 -3.82
N LEU A 89 28.58 13.35 -2.60
CA LEU A 89 29.32 13.52 -1.36
C LEU A 89 29.28 12.23 -0.54
N ARG A 90 30.42 11.83 0.01
CA ARG A 90 30.53 10.65 0.88
C ARG A 90 30.39 11.05 2.34
N LYS A 91 29.47 10.40 3.06
CA LYS A 91 29.26 10.52 4.50
C LYS A 91 29.69 9.24 5.22
N GLU A 92 30.37 9.36 6.35
CA GLU A 92 30.75 8.23 7.20
C GLU A 92 29.94 8.26 8.50
N LEU A 93 29.14 7.22 8.73
CA LEU A 93 28.23 7.08 9.87
C LEU A 93 28.61 5.88 10.74
N ILE A 94 28.28 5.97 12.03
CA ILE A 94 28.33 4.85 12.96
C ILE A 94 26.96 4.59 13.58
N VAL A 95 26.56 3.32 13.64
CA VAL A 95 25.28 2.85 14.20
C VAL A 95 25.54 1.75 15.21
N PHE A 96 25.00 1.87 16.42
CA PHE A 96 25.18 0.90 17.51
C PHE A 96 23.95 0.02 17.68
N GLY A 97 24.18 -1.28 17.85
CA GLY A 97 23.14 -2.27 18.13
C GLY A 97 22.37 -2.73 16.89
N LYS A 98 21.87 -3.96 16.97
CA LYS A 98 21.10 -4.62 15.91
C LYS A 98 19.87 -3.83 15.47
N THR A 99 19.05 -3.38 16.43
CA THR A 99 17.74 -2.76 16.14
C THR A 99 17.89 -1.48 15.34
N ALA A 100 18.79 -0.59 15.77
CA ALA A 100 19.05 0.68 15.09
C ALA A 100 19.61 0.46 13.69
N LEU A 101 20.53 -0.50 13.52
CA LEU A 101 21.08 -0.84 12.21
C LEU A 101 20.02 -1.37 11.25
N MET A 102 19.20 -2.34 11.69
CA MET A 102 18.14 -2.89 10.85
C MET A 102 17.10 -1.83 10.47
N GLN A 103 16.75 -0.94 11.41
CA GLN A 103 15.82 0.17 11.15
C GLN A 103 16.41 1.18 10.18
N TRP A 104 17.67 1.57 10.36
CA TRP A 104 18.38 2.47 9.45
C TRP A 104 18.43 1.89 8.04
N MET A 105 18.78 0.61 7.89
CA MET A 105 18.81 -0.08 6.59
C MET A 105 17.43 -0.09 5.92
N ARG A 106 16.39 -0.52 6.64
CA ARG A 106 15.02 -0.51 6.11
C ARG A 106 14.59 0.89 5.70
N GLN A 107 14.91 1.89 6.49
CA GLN A 107 14.37 3.21 6.26
C GLN A 107 15.14 3.95 5.16
N GLN A 108 16.46 4.08 5.31
CA GLN A 108 17.25 4.95 4.45
C GLN A 108 17.53 4.34 3.07
N LEU A 109 17.75 3.03 3.00
CA LEU A 109 18.00 2.37 1.71
C LEU A 109 16.71 2.20 0.91
N LEU A 110 15.59 1.78 1.53
CA LEU A 110 14.32 1.74 0.80
C LEU A 110 13.86 3.15 0.38
N GLU A 111 13.98 4.18 1.22
CA GLU A 111 13.58 5.54 0.84
C GLU A 111 14.40 6.11 -0.36
N SER A 112 15.73 5.88 -0.38
CA SER A 112 16.65 6.47 -1.35
C SER A 112 16.66 5.82 -2.74
N ARG A 113 16.56 4.48 -2.85
CA ARG A 113 16.54 3.80 -4.15
C ARG A 113 15.34 4.20 -5.01
N TYR A 114 14.22 4.52 -4.36
CA TYR A 114 13.02 4.97 -5.07
C TYR A 114 13.08 6.44 -5.46
N ALA A 115 13.89 7.27 -4.79
CA ALA A 115 14.10 8.70 -5.12
C ALA A 115 14.98 8.93 -6.35
N ALA A 116 15.85 7.96 -6.69
CA ALA A 116 16.91 8.11 -7.67
C ALA A 116 16.49 7.89 -9.15
N THR A 117 15.21 7.81 -9.48
CA THR A 117 14.74 7.59 -10.87
C THR A 117 13.88 8.74 -11.40
N ALA A 118 14.45 9.95 -11.48
CA ALA A 118 13.97 10.94 -12.43
C ALA A 118 15.09 11.98 -12.72
N PRO A 119 15.46 12.22 -13.99
CA PRO A 119 16.13 13.45 -14.34
C PRO A 119 15.21 14.63 -14.02
N VAL A 120 15.76 15.67 -13.38
CA VAL A 120 15.03 16.89 -13.04
C VAL A 120 14.83 17.68 -14.33
N ALA A 121 13.73 17.42 -15.03
CA ALA A 121 13.21 18.33 -16.05
C ALA A 121 12.28 19.35 -15.37
N THR A 122 12.70 20.61 -15.38
CA THR A 122 11.97 21.79 -14.91
C THR A 122 10.89 22.19 -15.91
N GLU A 123 9.89 21.34 -16.13
CA GLU A 123 8.63 21.76 -16.74
C GLU A 123 7.53 21.64 -15.68
N THR A 124 6.71 22.68 -15.57
CA THR A 124 5.50 22.68 -14.74
C THR A 124 4.49 21.71 -15.35
N LEU A 125 4.73 20.43 -15.11
CA LEU A 125 3.85 19.34 -15.51
C LEU A 125 2.60 19.38 -14.64
N GLU A 126 1.43 19.28 -15.26
CA GLU A 126 0.17 19.11 -14.53
C GLU A 126 0.30 17.91 -13.57
N PRO A 127 -0.24 18.01 -12.34
CA PRO A 127 -0.19 16.90 -11.42
C PRO A 127 -0.88 15.67 -12.05
N PRO A 128 -0.30 14.47 -11.91
CA PRO A 128 -0.87 13.27 -12.52
C PRO A 128 -2.28 13.00 -11.97
N LEU A 129 -3.10 12.32 -12.75
CA LEU A 129 -4.33 11.74 -12.24
C LEU A 129 -4.01 10.64 -11.22
N ARG A 130 -4.60 10.69 -10.04
CA ARG A 130 -4.40 9.73 -8.94
C ARG A 130 -5.67 8.94 -8.74
N ILE A 131 -5.52 7.63 -8.61
CA ILE A 131 -6.65 6.73 -8.32
C ILE A 131 -6.24 5.90 -7.12
N PHE A 132 -6.91 6.12 -5.99
CA PHE A 132 -6.69 5.34 -4.78
C PHE A 132 -7.59 4.11 -4.80
N VAL A 133 -7.00 2.92 -4.81
CA VAL A 133 -7.73 1.66 -4.77
C VAL A 133 -7.74 1.15 -3.33
N SER A 134 -8.92 1.12 -2.71
CA SER A 134 -9.13 0.54 -1.38
C SER A 134 -10.19 -0.56 -1.43
N GLY A 135 -10.57 -1.15 -0.29
CA GLY A 135 -11.54 -2.25 -0.29
C GLY A 135 -11.79 -2.81 1.10
N ASP A 136 -12.80 -3.67 1.21
CA ASP A 136 -13.40 -4.09 2.49
C ASP A 136 -12.44 -4.75 3.47
N ARG A 137 -11.58 -5.65 2.98
CA ARG A 137 -10.65 -6.41 3.81
C ARG A 137 -9.33 -6.63 3.08
N ALA A 138 -8.35 -7.12 3.83
CA ALA A 138 -7.23 -7.82 3.22
C ALA A 138 -7.77 -8.93 2.28
N GLN A 139 -7.06 -9.19 1.18
CA GLN A 139 -7.36 -10.26 0.22
C GLN A 139 -8.64 -10.12 -0.63
N VAL A 140 -9.37 -8.99 -0.57
CA VAL A 140 -10.47 -8.70 -1.52
C VAL A 140 -9.98 -8.54 -2.98
N GLY A 141 -8.66 -8.46 -3.19
CA GLY A 141 -8.02 -8.37 -4.49
C GLY A 141 -7.67 -6.94 -4.94
N LYS A 142 -7.41 -6.02 -4.00
CA LYS A 142 -6.94 -4.65 -4.31
C LYS A 142 -5.71 -4.64 -5.23
N SER A 143 -4.64 -5.34 -4.87
CA SER A 143 -3.44 -5.43 -5.69
C SER A 143 -3.70 -6.07 -7.07
N THR A 144 -4.61 -7.05 -7.15
CA THR A 144 -5.06 -7.67 -8.40
C THR A 144 -5.81 -6.66 -9.28
N VAL A 145 -6.70 -5.86 -8.69
CA VAL A 145 -7.40 -4.76 -9.36
C VAL A 145 -6.41 -3.69 -9.80
N CYS A 146 -5.40 -3.35 -9.01
CA CYS A 146 -4.33 -2.44 -9.40
C CYS A 146 -3.51 -2.97 -10.59
N LEU A 147 -3.18 -4.26 -10.60
CA LEU A 147 -2.52 -4.92 -11.74
C LEU A 147 -3.38 -4.83 -13.00
N GLY A 148 -4.67 -5.17 -12.90
CA GLY A 148 -5.62 -5.06 -13.99
C GLY A 148 -5.75 -3.63 -14.51
N LEU A 149 -5.83 -2.64 -13.60
CA LEU A 149 -5.91 -1.22 -13.94
C LEU A 149 -4.65 -0.74 -14.68
N VAL A 150 -3.45 -1.06 -14.16
CA VAL A 150 -2.18 -0.69 -14.80
C VAL A 150 -2.04 -1.33 -16.17
N GLY A 151 -2.36 -2.62 -16.31
CA GLY A 151 -2.31 -3.29 -17.61
C GLY A 151 -3.39 -2.79 -18.60
N ALA A 152 -4.57 -2.43 -18.11
CA ALA A 152 -5.61 -1.84 -18.93
C ALA A 152 -5.23 -0.43 -19.43
N LEU A 153 -4.54 0.36 -18.61
CA LEU A 153 -3.95 1.64 -19.03
C LEU A 153 -2.96 1.43 -20.19
N LEU A 154 -2.03 0.48 -20.07
CA LEU A 154 -1.11 0.13 -21.17
C LEU A 154 -1.87 -0.24 -22.46
N ARG A 155 -2.87 -1.13 -22.34
CA ARG A 155 -3.69 -1.56 -23.49
C ARG A 155 -4.55 -0.46 -24.09
N SER A 156 -4.85 0.59 -23.32
CA SER A 156 -5.57 1.77 -23.78
C SER A 156 -4.65 2.84 -24.43
N GLY A 157 -3.36 2.55 -24.57
CA GLY A 157 -2.40 3.39 -25.30
C GLY A 157 -1.51 4.29 -24.45
N TYR A 158 -1.55 4.17 -23.11
CA TYR A 158 -0.55 4.82 -22.25
C TYR A 158 0.78 4.09 -22.37
N SER A 159 1.88 4.84 -22.43
CA SER A 159 3.22 4.23 -22.34
C SER A 159 3.55 3.89 -20.88
N ALA A 160 4.47 2.95 -20.66
CA ALA A 160 4.89 2.58 -19.31
C ALA A 160 5.48 3.77 -18.52
N GLU A 161 6.14 4.70 -19.23
CA GLU A 161 6.72 5.91 -18.67
C GLU A 161 5.67 6.90 -18.17
N GLU A 162 4.43 6.83 -18.66
CA GLU A 162 3.31 7.70 -18.28
C GLU A 162 2.54 7.18 -17.05
N ILE A 163 2.86 5.98 -16.57
CA ILE A 163 2.16 5.33 -15.46
C ILE A 163 3.11 5.20 -14.28
N ALA A 164 2.58 5.36 -13.07
CA ALA A 164 3.24 4.91 -11.86
C ALA A 164 2.29 4.11 -10.97
N TYR A 165 2.87 3.22 -10.18
CA TYR A 165 2.17 2.43 -9.18
C TYR A 165 2.87 2.56 -7.82
N ILE A 166 2.11 2.75 -6.75
CA ILE A 166 2.66 2.93 -5.40
C ILE A 166 1.77 2.34 -4.30
N LYS A 167 2.41 1.73 -3.30
CA LYS A 167 1.84 1.41 -2.00
C LYS A 167 2.36 2.40 -0.95
N PRO A 168 1.67 3.53 -0.69
CA PRO A 168 2.16 4.55 0.24
C PRO A 168 2.25 4.03 1.68
N ALA A 169 1.43 3.03 2.01
CA ALA A 169 1.51 2.27 3.24
C ALA A 169 1.39 0.77 2.95
N THR A 170 2.14 -0.08 3.67
CA THR A 170 2.12 -1.53 3.49
C THR A 170 2.39 -2.27 4.81
N GLN A 171 1.95 -3.53 4.87
CA GLN A 171 2.28 -4.50 5.93
C GLN A 171 3.25 -5.59 5.43
N CYS A 172 3.59 -5.57 4.13
CA CYS A 172 4.36 -6.60 3.48
C CYS A 172 5.57 -5.98 2.78
N GLU A 173 6.76 -6.55 3.05
CA GLU A 173 8.03 -6.18 2.41
C GLU A 173 8.30 -6.97 1.12
N LYS A 174 7.60 -8.10 0.91
CA LYS A 174 7.79 -8.94 -0.27
C LYS A 174 7.12 -8.32 -1.51
N PRO A 175 7.80 -8.29 -2.67
CA PRO A 175 7.19 -7.89 -3.93
C PRO A 175 5.96 -8.73 -4.26
N GLN A 176 4.84 -8.08 -4.56
CA GLN A 176 3.63 -8.73 -5.06
C GLN A 176 3.63 -8.77 -6.59
N LEU A 177 2.80 -9.64 -7.17
CA LEU A 177 2.68 -9.78 -8.63
C LEU A 177 2.55 -8.44 -9.39
N VAL A 178 1.75 -7.50 -8.89
CA VAL A 178 1.59 -6.17 -9.49
C VAL A 178 2.93 -5.40 -9.58
N ALA A 179 3.78 -5.52 -8.57
CA ALA A 179 5.07 -4.86 -8.54
C ALA A 179 6.05 -5.52 -9.51
N LYS A 180 6.08 -6.85 -9.54
CA LYS A 180 6.87 -7.61 -10.52
C LYS A 180 6.44 -7.27 -11.95
N PHE A 181 5.14 -7.19 -12.22
CA PHE A 181 4.59 -6.77 -13.50
C PHE A 181 5.00 -5.34 -13.88
N CYS A 182 4.89 -4.38 -12.95
CA CYS A 182 5.33 -3.01 -13.21
C CYS A 182 6.82 -2.96 -13.59
N ARG A 183 7.68 -3.68 -12.86
CA ARG A 183 9.12 -3.78 -13.18
C ARG A 183 9.35 -4.39 -14.57
N GLN A 184 8.65 -5.48 -14.89
CA GLN A 184 8.74 -6.15 -16.19
C GLN A 184 8.35 -5.23 -17.35
N GLN A 185 7.34 -4.37 -17.15
CA GLN A 185 6.84 -3.45 -18.17
C GLN A 185 7.58 -2.10 -18.21
N GLY A 186 8.54 -1.85 -17.30
CA GLY A 186 9.23 -0.56 -17.21
C GLY A 186 8.41 0.57 -16.57
N ILE A 187 7.37 0.22 -15.81
CA ILE A 187 6.50 1.18 -15.10
C ILE A 187 7.18 1.60 -13.79
N THR A 188 7.14 2.89 -13.46
CA THR A 188 7.64 3.39 -12.19
C THR A 188 6.86 2.78 -11.02
N VAL A 189 7.58 2.15 -10.09
CA VAL A 189 6.97 1.35 -9.01
C VAL A 189 7.61 1.63 -7.65
N CYS A 190 6.76 1.78 -6.63
CA CYS A 190 7.12 1.77 -5.22
C CYS A 190 6.18 0.82 -4.46
N ASP A 191 6.57 -0.45 -4.33
CA ASP A 191 5.78 -1.49 -3.69
C ASP A 191 5.93 -1.56 -2.17
N VAL A 192 7.01 -0.98 -1.65
CA VAL A 192 7.22 -0.71 -0.22
C VAL A 192 7.36 0.81 -0.04
N GLY A 193 6.24 1.48 0.26
CA GLY A 193 6.23 2.90 0.53
C GLY A 193 6.70 3.29 1.93
N PRO A 194 6.68 4.60 2.24
CA PRO A 194 7.32 5.15 3.44
C PRO A 194 6.63 4.78 4.76
N ILE A 195 5.40 4.26 4.72
CA ILE A 195 4.69 3.79 5.92
C ILE A 195 4.69 2.25 5.92
N LEU A 196 5.69 1.65 6.55
CA LEU A 196 5.79 0.20 6.73
C LEU A 196 5.30 -0.21 8.12
N PHE A 197 4.15 -0.87 8.18
CA PHE A 197 3.59 -1.42 9.42
C PHE A 197 4.25 -2.76 9.76
N TYR A 198 5.44 -2.72 10.36
CA TYR A 198 6.10 -3.92 10.90
C TYR A 198 5.53 -4.33 12.26
N LYS A 199 5.85 -5.56 12.69
CA LYS A 199 5.47 -6.07 14.01
C LYS A 199 6.13 -5.22 15.10
N GLY A 200 5.31 -4.52 15.90
CA GLY A 200 5.77 -3.62 16.96
C GLY A 200 5.48 -2.15 16.69
N PHE A 201 5.37 -1.75 15.42
CA PHE A 201 5.22 -0.36 14.99
C PHE A 201 4.13 0.43 15.75
N THR A 202 2.93 -0.14 15.90
CA THR A 202 1.84 0.58 16.58
C THR A 202 2.09 0.79 18.08
N ARG A 203 2.88 -0.07 18.73
CA ARG A 203 3.26 0.08 20.14
C ARG A 203 4.33 1.16 20.29
N GLU A 204 5.32 1.15 19.40
CA GLU A 204 6.38 2.16 19.35
C GLU A 204 5.78 3.55 19.05
N PHE A 205 4.82 3.63 18.12
CA PHE A 205 4.10 4.88 17.83
C PHE A 205 3.38 5.43 19.07
N LEU A 206 2.69 4.59 19.83
CA LEU A 206 2.00 5.01 21.06
C LEU A 206 2.95 5.50 22.16
N LYS A 207 4.22 5.07 22.12
CA LYS A 207 5.27 5.53 23.03
C LYS A 207 6.01 6.77 22.52
N GLY A 208 5.71 7.24 21.31
CA GLY A 208 6.42 8.36 20.68
C GLY A 208 7.80 7.97 20.12
N GLU A 209 8.05 6.68 19.91
CA GLU A 209 9.35 6.15 19.43
C GLU A 209 9.45 6.12 17.89
N THR A 210 8.43 6.65 17.19
CA THR A 210 8.35 6.70 15.73
C THR A 210 8.02 8.12 15.25
N TYR A 211 7.99 8.34 13.93
CA TYR A 211 7.46 9.58 13.37
C TYR A 211 6.03 9.87 13.81
N THR A 212 5.72 11.15 13.94
CA THR A 212 4.35 11.63 14.18
C THR A 212 3.45 11.34 12.98
N SER A 213 2.13 11.31 13.19
CA SER A 213 1.14 11.16 12.11
C SER A 213 1.37 12.14 10.96
N ALA A 214 1.66 13.42 11.29
CA ALA A 214 1.90 14.46 10.29
C ALA A 214 3.14 14.17 9.45
N GLN A 215 4.23 13.71 10.06
CA GLN A 215 5.46 13.33 9.35
C GLN A 215 5.25 12.10 8.45
N LEU A 216 4.53 11.09 8.93
CA LEU A 216 4.20 9.90 8.14
C LEU A 216 3.33 10.24 6.92
N LEU A 217 2.31 11.09 7.09
CA LEU A 217 1.47 11.55 5.98
C LEU A 217 2.24 12.43 4.99
N ALA A 218 3.12 13.31 5.49
CA ALA A 218 3.98 14.13 4.64
C ALA A 218 4.92 13.26 3.80
N LYS A 219 5.56 12.24 4.40
CA LYS A 219 6.39 11.26 3.69
C LYS A 219 5.58 10.50 2.63
N ALA A 220 4.38 10.03 2.95
CA ALA A 220 3.50 9.37 1.98
C ALA A 220 3.14 10.28 0.81
N LYS A 221 2.81 11.55 1.08
CA LYS A 221 2.52 12.55 0.05
C LYS A 221 3.75 12.82 -0.83
N GLU A 222 4.91 13.09 -0.22
CA GLU A 222 6.16 13.34 -0.94
C GLU A 222 6.49 12.16 -1.85
N LYS A 223 6.36 10.92 -1.37
CA LYS A 223 6.62 9.74 -2.20
C LYS A 223 5.66 9.61 -3.37
N VAL A 224 4.36 9.88 -3.17
CA VAL A 224 3.36 9.86 -4.25
C VAL A 224 3.62 10.97 -5.27
N ASP A 225 3.99 12.16 -4.82
CA ASP A 225 4.37 13.29 -5.70
C ASP A 225 5.63 12.96 -6.51
N GLU A 226 6.60 12.31 -5.88
CA GLU A 226 7.88 11.92 -6.48
C GLU A 226 7.70 10.84 -7.56
N VAL A 227 7.04 9.72 -7.26
CA VAL A 227 6.79 8.66 -8.26
C VAL A 227 5.86 9.13 -9.39
N GLY A 228 5.01 10.11 -9.09
CA GLY A 228 4.07 10.70 -10.03
C GLY A 228 4.65 11.80 -10.92
N ARG A 229 5.89 12.24 -10.69
CA ARG A 229 6.51 13.31 -11.47
C ARG A 229 6.66 12.89 -12.93
N GLY A 230 6.11 13.68 -13.85
CA GLY A 230 6.14 13.39 -15.29
C GLY A 230 5.20 12.25 -15.72
N LYS A 231 4.33 11.76 -14.83
CA LYS A 231 3.35 10.72 -15.14
C LYS A 231 2.01 11.34 -15.53
N LYS A 232 1.21 10.59 -16.29
CA LYS A 232 -0.20 10.92 -16.55
C LYS A 232 -1.11 10.31 -15.49
N VAL A 233 -0.81 9.10 -15.02
CA VAL A 233 -1.65 8.37 -14.04
C VAL A 233 -0.79 7.72 -12.96
N VAL A 234 -1.21 7.87 -11.70
CA VAL A 234 -0.65 7.17 -10.52
C VAL A 234 -1.73 6.29 -9.91
N VAL A 235 -1.49 4.98 -9.91
CA VAL A 235 -2.33 4.00 -9.22
C VAL A 235 -1.80 3.81 -7.80
N ILE A 236 -2.62 4.13 -6.81
CA ILE A 236 -2.28 4.09 -5.39
C ILE A 236 -2.97 2.88 -4.76
N ASP A 237 -2.20 1.88 -4.36
CA ASP A 237 -2.71 0.63 -3.77
C ASP A 237 -2.79 0.73 -2.25
N GLY A 238 -4.01 0.69 -1.72
CA GLY A 238 -4.30 0.74 -0.30
C GLY A 238 -3.98 -0.55 0.45
N VAL A 239 -3.76 -0.43 1.76
CA VAL A 239 -3.42 -1.56 2.63
C VAL A 239 -4.64 -2.03 3.43
N GLY A 240 -4.85 -3.35 3.50
CA GLY A 240 -5.88 -3.95 4.35
C GLY A 240 -7.30 -3.43 4.09
N TYR A 241 -7.90 -2.78 5.09
CA TYR A 241 -9.24 -2.16 5.03
C TYR A 241 -9.13 -0.65 5.30
N PRO A 242 -10.16 0.17 5.05
CA PRO A 242 -10.04 1.63 5.04
C PRO A 242 -9.42 2.24 6.30
N ALA A 243 -9.73 1.67 7.47
CA ALA A 243 -9.25 2.16 8.76
C ALA A 243 -7.86 1.62 9.19
N VAL A 244 -7.21 0.71 8.44
CA VAL A 244 -5.83 0.26 8.77
C VAL A 244 -4.90 1.45 8.84
N GLY A 245 -4.20 1.63 9.97
CA GLY A 245 -3.37 2.79 10.26
C GLY A 245 -4.01 3.82 11.21
N SER A 246 -5.24 3.59 11.68
CA SER A 246 -6.00 4.51 12.54
C SER A 246 -5.31 4.84 13.87
N ILE A 247 -4.65 3.88 14.52
CA ILE A 247 -3.86 4.10 15.75
C ILE A 247 -2.84 5.21 15.55
N CYS A 248 -2.24 5.26 14.36
CA CYS A 248 -1.17 6.18 14.02
C CYS A 248 -1.68 7.44 13.31
N GLY A 249 -3.00 7.62 13.15
CA GLY A 249 -3.58 8.75 12.40
C GLY A 249 -3.24 8.73 10.90
N VAL A 250 -2.90 7.56 10.35
CA VAL A 250 -2.47 7.39 8.95
C VAL A 250 -3.27 6.30 8.24
N SER A 251 -4.58 6.26 8.50
CA SER A 251 -5.45 5.30 7.82
C SER A 251 -5.46 5.52 6.29
N ASN A 252 -5.97 4.56 5.50
CA ASN A 252 -6.11 4.76 4.05
C ASN A 252 -6.89 6.04 3.73
N ALA A 253 -7.89 6.41 4.54
CA ALA A 253 -8.61 7.68 4.39
C ALA A 253 -7.73 8.90 4.65
N HIS A 254 -6.85 8.86 5.65
CA HIS A 254 -5.88 9.94 5.90
C HIS A 254 -4.87 10.05 4.76
N VAL A 255 -4.35 8.92 4.28
CA VAL A 255 -3.40 8.89 3.16
C VAL A 255 -4.06 9.40 1.89
N ALA A 256 -5.25 8.91 1.53
CA ALA A 256 -6.01 9.37 0.36
C ALA A 256 -6.28 10.88 0.39
N LYS A 257 -6.63 11.41 1.58
CA LYS A 257 -6.78 12.85 1.79
C LYS A 257 -5.47 13.61 1.58
N ALA A 258 -4.37 13.15 2.19
CA ALA A 258 -3.06 13.79 2.11
C ALA A 258 -2.52 13.83 0.67
N VAL A 259 -2.79 12.78 -0.11
CA VAL A 259 -2.37 12.67 -1.51
C VAL A 259 -3.43 13.20 -2.49
N GLN A 260 -4.54 13.76 -1.99
CA GLN A 260 -5.62 14.36 -2.79
C GLN A 260 -6.21 13.42 -3.84
N ALA A 261 -6.25 12.11 -3.55
CA ALA A 261 -6.73 11.11 -4.49
C ALA A 261 -8.18 10.70 -4.17
N PRO A 262 -9.08 10.70 -5.17
CA PRO A 262 -10.37 10.05 -5.02
C PRO A 262 -10.21 8.52 -4.94
N VAL A 263 -11.17 7.86 -4.31
CA VAL A 263 -11.09 6.43 -3.96
C VAL A 263 -12.09 5.61 -4.77
N VAL A 264 -11.63 4.51 -5.36
CA VAL A 264 -12.47 3.41 -5.84
C VAL A 264 -12.39 2.24 -4.86
N LEU A 265 -13.54 1.66 -4.50
CA LEU A 265 -13.62 0.56 -3.54
C LEU A 265 -13.75 -0.78 -4.25
N VAL A 266 -12.88 -1.72 -3.89
CA VAL A 266 -12.96 -3.11 -4.32
C VAL A 266 -13.90 -3.86 -3.37
N GLY A 267 -15.07 -4.22 -3.90
CA GLY A 267 -16.06 -5.06 -3.25
C GLY A 267 -15.84 -6.55 -3.54
N LYS A 268 -16.46 -7.39 -2.72
CA LYS A 268 -16.44 -8.86 -2.81
C LYS A 268 -17.69 -9.41 -3.49
N LYS A 269 -17.76 -10.74 -3.62
CA LYS A 269 -18.93 -11.46 -4.10
C LYS A 269 -20.13 -11.40 -3.14
N GLY A 270 -21.32 -11.55 -3.71
CA GLY A 270 -22.59 -11.55 -2.98
C GLY A 270 -23.21 -10.16 -2.86
N VAL A 271 -24.53 -10.06 -2.99
CA VAL A 271 -25.22 -8.76 -3.08
C VAL A 271 -25.23 -8.01 -1.75
N GLY A 272 -25.78 -8.61 -0.69
CA GLY A 272 -25.91 -7.94 0.61
C GLY A 272 -24.55 -7.60 1.21
N ASP A 273 -23.65 -8.57 1.24
CA ASP A 273 -22.30 -8.41 1.80
C ASP A 273 -21.47 -7.37 1.02
N ALA A 274 -21.62 -7.27 -0.30
CA ALA A 274 -20.96 -6.25 -1.09
C ALA A 274 -21.55 -4.84 -0.84
N VAL A 275 -22.87 -4.71 -0.71
CA VAL A 275 -23.53 -3.43 -0.42
C VAL A 275 -23.19 -2.94 0.99
N ASP A 276 -23.32 -3.80 2.00
CA ASP A 276 -23.05 -3.44 3.39
C ASP A 276 -21.60 -3.01 3.58
N SER A 277 -20.68 -3.81 3.06
CA SER A 277 -19.26 -3.46 3.05
C SER A 277 -19.01 -2.17 2.28
N PHE A 278 -19.59 -1.99 1.09
CA PHE A 278 -19.39 -0.75 0.33
C PHE A 278 -19.83 0.48 1.13
N ASN A 279 -21.04 0.46 1.68
CA ASN A 279 -21.59 1.58 2.44
C ASN A 279 -20.75 1.91 3.69
N LEU A 280 -20.35 0.90 4.44
CA LEU A 280 -19.53 1.08 5.65
C LEU A 280 -18.17 1.69 5.30
N ASN A 281 -17.51 1.14 4.28
CA ASN A 281 -16.19 1.58 3.84
C ASN A 281 -16.24 2.98 3.21
N ALA A 282 -17.26 3.25 2.38
CA ALA A 282 -17.47 4.56 1.77
C ALA A 282 -17.69 5.64 2.84
N THR A 283 -18.55 5.36 3.82
CA THR A 283 -18.83 6.28 4.95
C THR A 283 -17.55 6.64 5.71
N PHE A 284 -16.62 5.69 5.89
CA PHE A 284 -15.35 5.98 6.56
C PHE A 284 -14.46 6.93 5.76
N PHE A 285 -14.37 6.78 4.44
CA PHE A 285 -13.62 7.73 3.60
C PHE A 285 -14.29 9.10 3.55
N GLU A 286 -15.61 9.12 3.37
CA GLU A 286 -16.41 10.34 3.27
C GLU A 286 -16.37 11.14 4.57
N SER A 287 -16.39 10.49 5.74
CA SER A 287 -16.26 11.17 7.04
C SER A 287 -14.90 11.86 7.23
N HIS A 288 -13.88 11.51 6.43
CA HIS A 288 -12.59 12.18 6.39
C HIS A 288 -12.50 13.24 5.27
N GLY A 289 -13.57 13.43 4.50
CA GLY A 289 -13.62 14.36 3.37
C GLY A 289 -12.98 13.82 2.09
N VAL A 290 -12.88 12.50 1.94
CA VAL A 290 -12.35 11.86 0.73
C VAL A 290 -13.49 11.45 -0.18
N LYS A 291 -13.45 11.84 -1.46
CA LYS A 291 -14.47 11.43 -2.43
C LYS A 291 -14.33 9.94 -2.75
N VAL A 292 -15.43 9.22 -2.59
CA VAL A 292 -15.57 7.83 -3.06
C VAL A 292 -16.26 7.84 -4.42
N LEU A 293 -15.57 7.35 -5.43
CA LEU A 293 -16.00 7.30 -6.81
C LEU A 293 -17.07 6.23 -7.06
N GLY A 294 -16.98 5.11 -6.34
CA GLY A 294 -17.78 3.93 -6.65
C GLY A 294 -17.06 2.62 -6.38
N GLY A 295 -17.58 1.55 -6.99
CA GLY A 295 -17.21 0.17 -6.70
C GLY A 295 -16.72 -0.62 -7.92
N ILE A 296 -15.73 -1.48 -7.69
CA ILE A 296 -15.36 -2.60 -8.56
C ILE A 296 -15.62 -3.89 -7.76
N PHE A 297 -16.47 -4.78 -8.26
CA PHE A 297 -16.81 -6.00 -7.53
C PHE A 297 -16.03 -7.18 -8.07
N ASN A 298 -15.27 -7.85 -7.20
CA ASN A 298 -14.25 -8.81 -7.59
C ASN A 298 -14.55 -10.23 -7.10
N ARG A 299 -13.96 -11.22 -7.80
CA ARG A 299 -14.06 -12.67 -7.51
C ARG A 299 -15.50 -13.18 -7.57
N LEU A 300 -16.23 -12.77 -8.58
CA LEU A 300 -17.61 -13.21 -8.77
C LEU A 300 -17.64 -14.60 -9.43
N PRO A 301 -18.31 -15.59 -8.83
CA PRO A 301 -18.42 -16.92 -9.43
C PRO A 301 -19.18 -16.83 -10.76
N SER A 302 -18.88 -17.73 -11.69
CA SER A 302 -19.56 -17.80 -12.98
C SER A 302 -21.03 -18.24 -12.85
N ASP A 303 -21.33 -19.06 -11.85
CA ASP A 303 -22.64 -19.66 -11.62
C ASP A 303 -23.12 -19.55 -10.16
N GLY A 304 -24.31 -20.11 -9.90
CA GLY A 304 -24.95 -20.09 -8.60
C GLY A 304 -25.70 -18.79 -8.25
N PHE A 305 -26.25 -18.76 -7.03
CA PHE A 305 -27.11 -17.66 -6.56
C PHE A 305 -26.39 -16.31 -6.49
N TYR A 306 -25.07 -16.33 -6.27
CA TYR A 306 -24.22 -15.14 -6.27
C TYR A 306 -23.34 -15.07 -7.53
N SER A 307 -23.81 -15.61 -8.65
CA SER A 307 -23.09 -15.51 -9.93
C SER A 307 -22.83 -14.06 -10.32
N LEU A 308 -21.86 -13.87 -11.21
CA LEU A 308 -21.51 -12.57 -11.76
C LEU A 308 -22.73 -11.85 -12.34
N GLU A 309 -23.59 -12.56 -13.08
CA GLU A 309 -24.79 -11.99 -13.68
C GLU A 309 -25.80 -11.51 -12.61
N HIS A 310 -26.11 -12.35 -11.62
CA HIS A 310 -27.03 -11.99 -10.55
C HIS A 310 -26.48 -10.83 -9.70
N CYS A 311 -25.18 -10.85 -9.38
CA CYS A 311 -24.56 -9.75 -8.67
C CYS A 311 -24.56 -8.48 -9.50
N ARG A 312 -24.29 -8.57 -10.81
CA ARG A 312 -24.33 -7.42 -11.73
C ARG A 312 -25.70 -6.75 -11.72
N GLU A 313 -26.77 -7.51 -11.92
CA GLU A 313 -28.14 -6.98 -11.94
C GLU A 313 -28.46 -6.25 -10.62
N ASN A 314 -28.26 -6.93 -9.48
CA ASN A 314 -28.73 -6.43 -8.20
C ASN A 314 -27.85 -5.31 -7.62
N LEU A 315 -26.53 -5.37 -7.82
CA LEU A 315 -25.63 -4.31 -7.39
C LEU A 315 -25.83 -3.05 -8.23
N THR A 316 -25.98 -3.18 -9.55
CA THR A 316 -26.29 -2.03 -10.40
C THR A 316 -27.60 -1.37 -9.98
N ALA A 317 -28.67 -2.16 -9.78
CA ALA A 317 -29.96 -1.66 -9.33
C ALA A 317 -29.89 -0.96 -7.95
N TYR A 318 -29.05 -1.44 -7.04
CA TYR A 318 -28.82 -0.76 -5.76
C TYR A 318 -28.15 0.60 -5.94
N PHE A 319 -27.07 0.66 -6.72
CA PHE A 319 -26.33 1.91 -6.94
C PHE A 319 -27.18 2.96 -7.65
N ASP A 320 -27.87 2.58 -8.72
CA ASP A 320 -28.75 3.48 -9.48
C ASP A 320 -29.85 4.09 -8.58
N LYS A 321 -30.37 3.31 -7.63
CA LYS A 321 -31.47 3.73 -6.78
C LYS A 321 -31.04 4.48 -5.52
N PHE A 322 -29.91 4.11 -4.93
CA PHE A 322 -29.53 4.55 -3.57
C PHE A 322 -28.17 5.24 -3.49
N GLN A 323 -27.35 5.18 -4.54
CA GLN A 323 -26.01 5.80 -4.59
C GLN A 323 -25.83 6.58 -5.90
N PRO A 324 -26.69 7.57 -6.24
CA PRO A 324 -26.69 8.23 -7.55
C PRO A 324 -25.40 9.00 -7.89
N GLU A 325 -24.56 9.30 -6.89
CA GLU A 325 -23.27 9.97 -7.08
C GLU A 325 -22.08 9.00 -7.16
N LYS A 326 -22.32 7.70 -7.13
CA LYS A 326 -21.28 6.67 -7.12
C LYS A 326 -21.56 5.65 -8.22
N HIS A 327 -20.53 5.25 -8.95
CA HIS A 327 -20.70 4.34 -10.09
C HIS A 327 -20.25 2.92 -9.77
N VAL A 328 -20.88 1.95 -10.44
CA VAL A 328 -20.32 0.61 -10.53
C VAL A 328 -19.47 0.54 -11.79
N TYR A 329 -18.16 0.45 -11.61
CA TYR A 329 -17.22 0.45 -12.74
C TYR A 329 -17.11 -0.91 -13.42
N GLY A 330 -17.46 -1.99 -12.72
CA GLY A 330 -17.51 -3.31 -13.33
C GLY A 330 -17.46 -4.47 -12.34
N PHE A 331 -17.49 -5.67 -12.92
CA PHE A 331 -17.67 -6.94 -12.22
C PHE A 331 -16.63 -7.95 -12.72
N LEU A 332 -15.63 -8.27 -11.90
CA LEU A 332 -14.56 -9.20 -12.26
C LEU A 332 -14.93 -10.63 -11.86
N PRO A 333 -14.74 -11.62 -12.76
CA PRO A 333 -14.96 -13.02 -12.45
C PRO A 333 -13.92 -13.55 -11.45
N GLU A 334 -14.25 -14.65 -10.79
CA GLU A 334 -13.28 -15.47 -10.08
C GLU A 334 -12.39 -16.17 -11.13
N LEU A 335 -11.08 -15.90 -11.08
CA LEU A 335 -10.10 -16.53 -11.96
C LEU A 335 -9.69 -17.88 -11.35
N SER A 336 -10.49 -18.90 -11.61
CA SER A 336 -10.32 -20.25 -11.05
C SER A 336 -9.62 -21.19 -12.04
N ASP A 337 -8.30 -21.19 -12.05
CA ASP A 337 -7.52 -22.35 -12.49
C ASP A 337 -6.78 -22.88 -11.26
N GLY A 338 -6.85 -24.19 -10.96
CA GLY A 338 -6.33 -24.78 -9.72
C GLY A 338 -4.84 -24.50 -9.44
N GLU A 339 -4.06 -24.22 -10.49
CA GLU A 339 -2.66 -23.80 -10.40
C GLU A 339 -2.50 -22.35 -9.87
N HIS A 340 -3.48 -21.47 -10.10
CA HIS A 340 -3.42 -20.05 -9.71
C HIS A 340 -3.66 -19.86 -8.22
N SER A 341 -4.46 -20.73 -7.61
CA SER A 341 -4.60 -20.79 -6.15
C SER A 341 -3.32 -21.30 -5.48
N ALA A 342 -2.54 -22.15 -6.16
CA ALA A 342 -1.22 -22.60 -5.71
C ALA A 342 -0.16 -21.50 -5.85
N LEU A 343 -0.15 -20.68 -6.91
CA LEU A 343 0.75 -19.52 -7.05
C LEU A 343 0.46 -18.44 -5.98
N ILE A 344 -0.82 -18.14 -5.72
CA ILE A 344 -1.23 -17.22 -4.64
C ILE A 344 -0.95 -17.83 -3.25
N ALA A 345 -0.89 -19.16 -3.12
CA ALA A 345 -0.49 -19.85 -1.91
C ALA A 345 1.04 -19.99 -1.76
N ALA A 346 1.80 -20.05 -2.85
CA ALA A 346 3.27 -20.06 -2.86
C ALA A 346 3.83 -18.72 -2.38
N GLU A 347 3.14 -17.59 -2.62
CA GLU A 347 3.41 -16.31 -1.94
C GLU A 347 3.36 -16.41 -0.39
N LYS A 348 2.78 -17.49 0.17
CA LYS A 348 2.67 -17.77 1.62
C LYS A 348 3.65 -18.84 2.15
N GLY A 349 4.37 -19.56 1.28
CA GLY A 349 5.35 -20.58 1.66
C GLY A 349 6.76 -20.00 1.83
N ASN A 350 7.59 -20.61 2.67
CA ASN A 350 9.03 -20.35 2.66
C ASN A 350 9.58 -20.80 1.29
N ASP A 351 10.19 -19.87 0.56
CA ASP A 351 10.92 -20.15 -0.66
C ASP A 351 12.23 -20.86 -0.30
N GLU A 352 12.16 -22.18 -0.16
CA GLU A 352 13.34 -23.04 -0.24
C GLU A 352 13.41 -23.59 -1.66
N GLY A 353 14.17 -22.89 -2.52
CA GLY A 353 14.64 -23.44 -3.78
C GLY A 353 14.10 -22.77 -5.05
N GLU A 354 14.41 -21.50 -5.28
CA GLU A 354 14.42 -20.94 -6.64
C GLU A 354 15.84 -20.47 -6.99
N ASN A 355 16.29 -20.84 -8.19
CA ASN A 355 17.55 -20.37 -8.77
C ASN A 355 17.56 -18.84 -8.82
N ALA A 356 18.75 -18.23 -8.70
CA ALA A 356 18.89 -16.78 -8.79
C ALA A 356 18.22 -16.25 -10.08
N PRO A 357 17.31 -15.26 -9.98
CA PRO A 357 16.57 -14.76 -11.13
C PRO A 357 17.52 -14.19 -12.19
N GLU A 358 17.22 -14.45 -13.47
CA GLU A 358 17.99 -13.87 -14.58
C GLU A 358 17.91 -12.33 -14.54
N PRO A 359 19.03 -11.61 -14.76
CA PRO A 359 19.04 -10.15 -14.75
C PRO A 359 18.01 -9.58 -15.75
N GLY A 360 17.06 -8.80 -15.24
CA GLY A 360 16.03 -8.14 -16.04
C GLY A 360 14.73 -8.92 -16.24
N VAL A 361 14.63 -10.15 -15.73
CA VAL A 361 13.39 -10.94 -15.70
C VAL A 361 12.77 -10.84 -14.31
N PHE A 362 11.58 -10.25 -14.22
CA PHE A 362 10.89 -10.03 -12.94
C PHE A 362 9.69 -10.93 -12.70
N LEU A 363 9.14 -11.51 -13.78
CA LEU A 363 8.02 -12.45 -13.73
C LEU A 363 8.48 -13.83 -14.17
N THR A 364 8.09 -14.87 -13.43
CA THR A 364 8.15 -16.24 -13.96
C THR A 364 7.13 -16.41 -15.11
N ALA A 365 7.25 -17.48 -15.89
CA ALA A 365 6.29 -17.76 -16.96
C ALA A 365 4.84 -17.87 -16.45
N GLY A 366 4.64 -18.55 -15.31
CA GLY A 366 3.32 -18.68 -14.68
C GLY A 366 2.79 -17.36 -14.11
N GLU A 367 3.67 -16.53 -13.52
CA GLU A 367 3.31 -15.18 -13.08
C GLU A 367 2.90 -14.28 -14.24
N ASN A 368 3.61 -14.37 -15.37
CA ASN A 368 3.29 -13.61 -16.57
C ASN A 368 1.96 -14.05 -17.22
N GLU A 369 1.67 -15.35 -17.26
CA GLU A 369 0.38 -15.87 -17.71
C GLU A 369 -0.76 -15.37 -16.81
N LEU A 370 -0.59 -15.50 -15.49
CA LEU A 370 -1.56 -15.03 -14.51
C LEU A 370 -1.80 -13.52 -14.64
N ALA A 371 -0.73 -12.72 -14.76
CA ALA A 371 -0.85 -11.28 -14.97
C ALA A 371 -1.61 -10.94 -16.25
N THR A 372 -1.34 -11.68 -17.34
CA THR A 372 -2.04 -11.51 -18.62
C THR A 372 -3.54 -11.78 -18.47
N LYS A 373 -3.91 -12.91 -17.83
CA LYS A 373 -5.33 -13.25 -17.54
C LYS A 373 -6.03 -12.19 -16.69
N ILE A 374 -5.36 -11.64 -15.68
CA ILE A 374 -5.90 -10.58 -14.83
C ILE A 374 -6.18 -9.32 -15.67
N VAL A 375 -5.23 -8.92 -16.51
CA VAL A 375 -5.38 -7.74 -17.37
C VAL A 375 -6.47 -7.96 -18.42
N ASP A 376 -6.54 -9.14 -19.03
CA ASP A 376 -7.63 -9.51 -19.95
C ASP A 376 -8.99 -9.37 -19.27
N ALA A 377 -9.18 -10.01 -18.12
CA ALA A 377 -10.43 -9.94 -17.38
C ALA A 377 -10.82 -8.50 -17.03
N PHE A 378 -9.84 -7.66 -16.65
CA PHE A 378 -10.07 -6.26 -16.33
C PHE A 378 -10.53 -5.45 -17.53
N VAL A 379 -9.82 -5.54 -18.66
CA VAL A 379 -10.17 -4.80 -19.89
C VAL A 379 -11.56 -5.14 -20.39
N HIS A 380 -11.98 -6.41 -20.30
CA HIS A 380 -13.31 -6.82 -20.73
C HIS A 380 -14.43 -6.43 -19.76
N SER A 381 -14.12 -6.30 -18.47
CA SER A 381 -15.16 -6.23 -17.42
C SER A 381 -15.31 -4.86 -16.76
N ILE A 382 -14.32 -3.97 -16.91
CA ILE A 382 -14.27 -2.67 -16.23
C ILE A 382 -14.38 -1.54 -17.24
N ASN A 383 -15.28 -0.59 -16.96
CA ASN A 383 -15.37 0.67 -17.69
C ASN A 383 -14.25 1.62 -17.24
N LEU A 384 -13.07 1.42 -17.82
CA LEU A 384 -11.88 2.25 -17.56
C LEU A 384 -12.14 3.72 -17.90
N THR A 385 -12.80 4.01 -19.02
CA THR A 385 -13.06 5.38 -19.48
C THR A 385 -13.83 6.20 -18.44
N ASN A 386 -14.91 5.65 -17.88
CA ASN A 386 -15.68 6.34 -16.84
C ASN A 386 -14.88 6.46 -15.55
N LEU A 387 -14.14 5.42 -15.14
CA LEU A 387 -13.29 5.48 -13.96
C LEU A 387 -12.26 6.62 -14.05
N LEU A 388 -11.59 6.77 -15.19
CA LEU A 388 -10.62 7.86 -15.40
C LEU A 388 -11.30 9.24 -15.43
N ALA A 389 -12.47 9.34 -16.08
CA ALA A 389 -13.22 10.58 -16.14
C ALA A 389 -13.70 11.04 -14.75
N ASP A 390 -14.28 10.13 -13.97
CA ASP A 390 -14.76 10.42 -12.62
C ASP A 390 -13.61 10.72 -11.66
N ALA A 391 -12.50 9.99 -11.76
CA ALA A 391 -11.30 10.31 -11.00
C ALA A 391 -10.79 11.72 -11.33
N LYS A 392 -10.75 12.09 -12.62
CA LYS A 392 -10.30 13.43 -13.04
C LYS A 392 -11.23 14.53 -12.55
N ALA A 393 -12.55 14.31 -12.58
CA ALA A 393 -13.54 15.28 -12.11
C ALA A 393 -13.51 15.49 -10.59
N ASN A 394 -13.04 14.50 -9.83
CA ASN A 394 -13.08 14.51 -8.36
C ASN A 394 -11.70 14.61 -7.69
N GLN A 395 -10.62 14.65 -8.47
CA GLN A 395 -9.29 14.95 -7.94
C GLN A 395 -9.24 16.43 -7.54
N THR A 396 -8.91 16.69 -6.27
CA THR A 396 -8.82 18.06 -5.78
C THR A 396 -7.56 18.72 -6.34
N SER A 397 -7.73 19.72 -7.21
CA SER A 397 -6.63 20.59 -7.61
C SER A 397 -6.29 21.53 -6.44
N SER A 398 -5.00 21.72 -6.17
CA SER A 398 -4.45 22.60 -5.14
C SER A 398 -4.80 24.10 -5.30
N THR A 399 -5.73 24.45 -6.19
CA THR A 399 -6.13 25.82 -6.55
C THR A 399 -7.42 26.31 -5.88
N LYS A 400 -8.03 25.57 -4.95
CA LYS A 400 -9.19 26.05 -4.18
C LYS A 400 -8.95 25.95 -2.68
N GLU A 401 -8.14 26.87 -2.14
CA GLU A 401 -8.17 27.20 -0.71
C GLU A 401 -9.53 27.84 -0.36
N THR A 402 -10.30 27.08 0.43
CA THR A 402 -11.05 27.50 1.62
C THR A 402 -11.68 28.89 1.63
N LYS A 403 -12.99 28.96 1.41
CA LYS A 403 -13.85 29.88 2.16
C LYS A 403 -14.26 29.19 3.46
N ASN A 404 -13.78 29.71 4.57
CA ASN A 404 -14.19 29.36 5.92
C ASN A 404 -15.69 29.62 6.10
N GLU A 405 -16.43 28.63 6.58
CA GLU A 405 -17.67 28.87 7.32
C GLU A 405 -17.57 28.27 8.72
N PRO A 406 -18.14 28.92 9.74
CA PRO A 406 -17.88 28.57 11.13
C PRO A 406 -18.72 27.37 11.56
N VAL A 407 -18.09 26.54 12.39
CA VAL A 407 -18.72 25.47 13.16
C VAL A 407 -19.70 26.09 14.17
N THR A 408 -20.99 25.73 14.09
CA THR A 408 -21.93 25.88 15.20
C THR A 408 -22.50 24.53 15.62
N SER A 409 -22.38 24.28 16.91
CA SER A 409 -22.78 23.09 17.66
C SER A 409 -24.28 22.97 17.91
N ASN A 410 -24.71 21.71 18.03
CA ASN A 410 -25.84 21.16 18.80
C ASN A 410 -27.29 21.58 18.47
N GLY A 411 -28.11 20.55 18.22
CA GLY A 411 -29.57 20.63 18.31
C GLY A 411 -30.24 19.32 17.91
N ALA A 412 -30.55 18.47 18.90
CA ALA A 412 -31.39 17.31 18.71
C ALA A 412 -32.84 17.71 18.40
N ALA A 413 -33.49 16.91 17.54
CA ALA A 413 -34.81 16.30 17.73
C ALA A 413 -35.81 16.47 16.57
N LYS A 414 -36.51 15.34 16.37
CA LYS A 414 -37.86 15.13 15.81
C LYS A 414 -38.03 14.91 14.31
N SER A 415 -38.33 13.64 14.05
CA SER A 415 -39.19 13.10 13.01
C SER A 415 -40.50 13.86 12.84
N ASP A 416 -40.91 14.07 11.58
CA ASP A 416 -42.32 14.03 11.21
C ASP A 416 -42.47 13.34 9.85
N VAL A 417 -43.31 12.31 9.85
CA VAL A 417 -43.71 11.50 8.70
C VAL A 417 -45.02 12.08 8.18
N ALA A 418 -45.05 12.47 6.91
CA ALA A 418 -46.29 12.76 6.18
C ALA A 418 -46.41 11.83 4.98
N SER A 419 -47.47 11.04 5.00
CA SER A 419 -47.83 10.01 4.04
C SER A 419 -48.50 10.57 2.78
N ALA A 420 -48.11 10.08 1.61
CA ALA A 420 -48.99 10.03 0.43
C ALA A 420 -48.65 8.83 -0.46
N LYS A 421 -49.62 7.91 -0.61
CA LYS A 421 -49.72 6.86 -1.64
C LYS A 421 -50.65 7.41 -2.75
N PRO A 422 -50.61 6.97 -4.04
CA PRO A 422 -50.92 5.56 -4.33
C PRO A 422 -50.45 4.92 -5.67
N LYS A 423 -50.76 3.62 -5.74
CA LYS A 423 -50.99 2.71 -6.89
C LYS A 423 -49.87 1.75 -7.30
N THR A 424 -50.13 0.50 -6.93
CA THR A 424 -49.42 -0.76 -7.12
C THR A 424 -49.69 -1.39 -8.49
N LYS A 425 -48.67 -2.04 -9.06
CA LYS A 425 -48.82 -3.29 -9.83
C LYS A 425 -47.96 -4.36 -9.16
N ALA A 426 -48.56 -5.52 -8.93
CA ALA A 426 -48.09 -6.56 -8.01
C ALA A 426 -46.91 -7.38 -8.56
N LYS A 427 -45.92 -7.65 -7.70
CA LYS A 427 -45.00 -8.79 -7.80
C LYS A 427 -44.99 -9.52 -6.44
N LYS A 428 -45.08 -10.85 -6.48
CA LYS A 428 -45.20 -11.76 -5.33
C LYS A 428 -44.07 -11.52 -4.31
N ALA A 429 -44.40 -10.94 -3.16
CA ALA A 429 -43.53 -10.92 -1.99
C ALA A 429 -43.64 -12.28 -1.26
N ARG A 430 -42.50 -12.87 -0.87
CA ARG A 430 -42.49 -13.98 0.09
C ARG A 430 -42.75 -13.38 1.47
N ASN A 431 -43.90 -13.70 2.07
CA ASN A 431 -44.23 -13.29 3.43
C ASN A 431 -43.32 -14.01 4.42
N PHE A 432 -42.33 -13.30 4.95
CA PHE A 432 -41.62 -13.72 6.15
C PHE A 432 -42.40 -13.19 7.35
N VAL A 433 -43.06 -14.08 8.09
CA VAL A 433 -43.77 -13.71 9.32
C VAL A 433 -42.75 -13.73 10.45
N ILE A 434 -42.51 -12.57 11.07
CA ILE A 434 -41.74 -12.49 12.31
C ILE A 434 -42.61 -13.12 13.42
N PRO A 435 -42.16 -14.18 14.11
CA PRO A 435 -42.92 -14.75 15.21
C PRO A 435 -43.12 -13.71 16.31
N THR A 436 -44.37 -13.40 16.65
CA THR A 436 -44.72 -12.41 17.68
C THR A 436 -44.80 -12.98 19.09
N THR A 437 -44.36 -14.22 19.31
CA THR A 437 -44.40 -14.90 20.61
C THR A 437 -42.99 -15.07 21.16
N PHE A 438 -42.66 -14.25 22.16
CA PHE A 438 -41.56 -14.52 23.08
C PHE A 438 -42.04 -15.59 24.06
N GLU A 439 -41.60 -16.83 23.90
CA GLU A 439 -41.67 -17.79 25.01
C GLU A 439 -40.65 -17.35 26.06
N THR A 440 -41.14 -16.72 27.13
CA THR A 440 -40.34 -16.52 28.34
C THR A 440 -40.09 -17.90 28.95
N VAL A 441 -38.87 -18.40 28.80
CA VAL A 441 -38.39 -19.55 29.58
C VAL A 441 -38.40 -19.11 31.05
N ALA A 442 -39.30 -19.69 31.84
CA ALA A 442 -39.27 -19.53 33.29
C ALA A 442 -37.95 -20.14 33.82
N ILE A 443 -37.26 -19.36 34.64
CA ILE A 443 -35.94 -19.67 35.23
C ILE A 443 -36.02 -20.92 36.10
#